data_AF-A0A9E1GLQ7-F1
#
_entry.id   AF-A0A9E1GLQ7-F1
#
_cell.length_a   1.000
_cell.length_b   1.000
_cell.length_c   1.000
_cell.angle_alpha   90.00
_cell.angle_beta   90.00
_cell.angle_gamma   90.00
#
_symmetry.space_group_name_H-M   'P 1'
#
loop_
_entity.id
_entity.type
_entity.pdbx_description
1 polymer ?
#
loop_
_entity_poly.entity_id
_entity_poly.type
_entity_poly.pdbx_seq_one_letter_code
_entity_poly.pdbx_strand_id
1 'polypeptide(L)'
;MSLLIVAAKDTNEALELLSTKPQKAVKTHFVEELEGIGSFLYDFKDEFLNYEIYYRFDPYRETYLEASSVYKIKIFSDSILQWITENGTKENKLISRYSITLNKIKKFAIRLNNVCDVAINNKYGLVGIGD
;
A
#
# COMPACT_ATOMS: atom_id res chain seq x y z
N MET A 1 -5.08 0.92 13.77
CA MET A 1 -3.64 0.97 13.50
C MET A 1 -3.45 1.28 12.04
N SER A 2 -2.64 2.28 11.75
CA SER A 2 -2.33 2.70 10.38
C SER A 2 -0.95 2.17 10.01
N LEU A 3 -0.78 1.89 8.73
CA LEU A 3 0.50 1.53 8.14
C LEU A 3 0.78 2.53 7.02
N LEU A 4 1.94 3.18 7.09
CA LEU A 4 2.46 4.03 6.02
C LEU A 4 3.48 3.24 5.22
N ILE A 5 3.32 3.18 3.90
CA ILE A 5 4.29 2.57 2.99
C ILE A 5 4.96 3.70 2.22
N VAL A 6 6.28 3.81 2.34
CA VAL A 6 7.10 4.93 1.84
C VAL A 6 8.16 4.41 0.88
N ALA A 7 8.30 5.04 -0.29
CA ALA A 7 9.44 4.86 -1.18
C ALA A 7 10.65 5.62 -0.64
N ALA A 8 11.67 4.90 -0.19
CA ALA A 8 12.89 5.47 0.38
C ALA A 8 14.08 4.50 0.25
N LYS A 9 15.30 5.05 0.29
CA LYS A 9 16.55 4.27 0.28
C LYS A 9 16.67 3.41 1.54
N ASP A 10 16.23 3.94 2.68
CA ASP A 10 16.30 3.34 4.01
C ASP A 10 15.25 3.96 4.95
N THR A 11 15.12 3.39 6.16
CA THR A 11 14.16 3.83 7.17
C THR A 11 14.40 5.27 7.65
N ASN A 12 15.65 5.74 7.70
CA ASN A 12 15.94 7.10 8.16
C ASN A 12 15.42 8.14 7.16
N GLU A 13 15.66 7.93 5.87
CA GLU A 13 15.10 8.81 4.83
C GLU A 13 13.56 8.79 4.84
N ALA A 14 12.94 7.63 5.06
CA ALA A 14 11.48 7.56 5.20
C ALA A 14 10.96 8.43 6.36
N LEU A 15 11.60 8.36 7.54
CA LEU A 15 11.23 9.18 8.69
C LEU A 15 11.46 10.68 8.44
N GLU A 16 12.54 11.05 7.75
CA GLU A 16 12.80 12.45 7.34
C GLU A 16 11.72 12.97 6.37
N LEU A 17 11.33 12.15 5.39
CA LEU A 17 10.26 12.48 4.44
C LEU A 17 8.91 12.66 5.15
N LEU A 18 8.62 11.86 6.17
CA LEU A 18 7.38 11.97 6.96
C LEU A 18 7.40 13.15 7.95
N SER A 19 8.57 13.50 8.49
CA SER A 19 8.74 14.58 9.48
C SER A 19 8.73 15.97 8.85
N THR A 20 9.15 16.09 7.59
CA THR A 20 9.07 17.36 6.85
C THR A 20 7.64 17.63 6.42
N LYS A 21 7.13 18.86 6.61
CA LYS A 21 5.76 19.23 6.18
C LYS A 21 5.55 18.80 4.72
N PRO A 22 4.64 17.85 4.43
CA PRO A 22 4.63 17.20 3.14
C PRO A 22 4.20 18.19 2.05
N GLN A 23 5.15 18.60 1.21
CA GLN A 23 4.86 19.27 -0.06
C GLN A 23 4.08 18.29 -0.95
N LYS A 24 3.38 18.79 -1.98
CA LYS A 24 2.64 17.93 -2.92
C LYS A 24 3.48 16.77 -3.50
N ALA A 25 4.78 17.00 -3.71
CA ALA A 25 5.73 15.97 -4.18
C ALA A 25 6.06 14.88 -3.14
N VAL A 26 6.00 15.20 -1.84
CA VAL A 26 6.22 14.20 -0.77
C VAL A 26 5.02 13.24 -0.68
N LYS A 27 3.81 13.71 -0.99
CA LYS A 27 2.60 12.86 -0.99
C LYS A 27 2.59 11.76 -2.05
N THR A 28 3.47 11.81 -3.04
CA THR A 28 3.62 10.71 -4.02
C THR A 28 4.61 9.65 -3.54
N HIS A 29 5.40 9.95 -2.50
CA HIS A 29 6.38 9.02 -1.95
C HIS A 29 5.77 8.05 -0.95
N PHE A 30 4.54 8.28 -0.47
CA PHE A 30 3.91 7.38 0.47
C PHE A 30 2.43 7.15 0.23
N VAL A 31 1.94 6.03 0.74
CA VAL A 31 0.52 5.69 0.85
C VAL A 31 0.23 5.22 2.27
N GLU A 32 -0.94 5.59 2.77
CA GLU A 32 -1.43 5.17 4.08
C GLU A 32 -2.51 4.11 3.89
N GLU A 33 -2.45 3.03 4.66
CA GLU A 33 -3.55 2.10 4.80
C GLU A 33 -4.78 2.79 5.38
N LEU A 34 -5.93 2.58 4.74
CA LEU A 34 -7.20 3.08 5.21
C LEU A 34 -7.79 2.12 6.24
N GLU A 35 -8.56 2.64 7.19
CA GLU A 35 -9.31 1.79 8.11
C GLU A 35 -10.16 0.74 7.36
N GLY A 36 -10.08 -0.50 7.82
CA GLY A 36 -10.76 -1.65 7.21
C GLY A 36 -10.03 -2.26 6.01
N ILE A 37 -9.00 -1.61 5.45
CA ILE A 37 -8.28 -2.15 4.28
C ILE A 37 -7.49 -3.41 4.61
N GLY A 38 -6.80 -3.45 5.77
CA GLY A 38 -6.04 -4.63 6.18
C GLY A 38 -6.94 -5.87 6.32
N SER A 39 -8.11 -5.72 6.95
CA SER A 39 -9.10 -6.80 7.07
C SER A 39 -9.65 -7.25 5.73
N PHE A 40 -9.93 -6.30 4.81
CA PHE A 40 -10.31 -6.61 3.44
C PHE A 40 -9.21 -7.40 2.72
N LEU A 41 -7.97 -6.92 2.75
CA LEU A 41 -6.85 -7.55 2.08
C LEU A 41 -6.58 -8.97 2.63
N TYR A 42 -6.72 -9.15 3.94
CA TYR A 42 -6.56 -10.47 4.57
C TYR A 42 -7.67 -11.46 4.19
N ASP A 43 -8.93 -11.03 4.20
CA ASP A 43 -10.07 -11.90 3.88
C ASP A 43 -10.10 -12.34 2.40
N PHE A 44 -9.48 -11.56 1.51
CA PHE A 44 -9.39 -11.83 0.08
C PHE A 44 -7.96 -12.14 -0.38
N LYS A 45 -7.05 -12.51 0.54
CA LYS A 45 -5.62 -12.71 0.24
C LYS A 45 -5.33 -13.67 -0.92
N ASP A 46 -6.15 -14.70 -1.07
CA ASP A 46 -5.99 -15.73 -2.12
C ASP A 46 -6.35 -15.21 -3.52
N GLU A 47 -7.00 -14.04 -3.60
CA GLU A 47 -7.35 -13.35 -4.85
C GLU A 47 -6.26 -12.36 -5.30
N PHE A 48 -5.26 -12.09 -4.46
CA PHE A 48 -4.22 -11.08 -4.72
C PHE A 48 -2.85 -11.71 -4.92
N LEU A 49 -2.15 -11.25 -5.95
CA LEU A 49 -0.81 -11.74 -6.28
C LEU A 49 0.23 -11.13 -5.32
N ASN A 50 1.19 -11.93 -4.84
CA ASN A 50 2.25 -11.50 -3.93
C ASN A 50 1.74 -10.91 -2.59
N TYR A 51 0.56 -11.31 -2.12
CA TYR A 51 0.02 -10.87 -0.83
C TYR A 51 1.00 -11.15 0.31
N GLU A 52 1.72 -12.28 0.27
CA GLU A 52 2.70 -12.65 1.28
C GLU A 52 3.87 -11.66 1.38
N ILE A 53 4.20 -10.96 0.28
CA ILE A 53 5.22 -9.91 0.28
C ILE A 53 4.65 -8.63 0.87
N TYR A 54 3.41 -8.27 0.52
CA TYR A 54 2.71 -7.14 1.12
C TYR A 54 2.55 -7.31 2.64
N TYR A 55 2.16 -8.51 3.07
CA TYR A 55 1.93 -8.85 4.47
C TYR A 55 3.20 -8.80 5.34
N ARG A 56 4.39 -8.65 4.74
CA ARG A 56 5.62 -8.39 5.49
C ARG A 56 5.68 -6.98 6.06
N PHE A 57 4.87 -6.04 5.58
CA PHE A 57 4.73 -4.74 6.22
C PHE A 57 4.01 -4.93 7.56
N ASP A 58 4.72 -4.67 8.64
CA ASP A 58 4.22 -4.84 10.01
C ASP A 58 3.55 -3.53 10.46
N PRO A 59 2.24 -3.53 10.77
CA PRO A 59 1.57 -2.32 11.25
C PRO A 59 2.00 -1.91 12.68
N TYR A 60 2.88 -2.68 13.34
CA TYR A 60 3.39 -2.40 14.70
C TYR A 60 4.87 -2.02 14.74
N ARG A 61 5.59 -2.05 13.62
CA ARG A 61 7.06 -1.88 13.56
C ARG A 61 7.51 -1.27 12.24
N GLU A 62 8.73 -0.77 12.20
CA GLU A 62 9.37 -0.43 10.94
C GLU A 62 9.78 -1.70 10.18
N THR A 63 9.48 -1.71 8.89
CA THR A 63 9.85 -2.79 7.97
C THR A 63 10.50 -2.22 6.73
N TYR A 64 11.46 -2.94 6.16
CA TYR A 64 12.11 -2.56 4.91
C TYR A 64 12.04 -3.70 3.91
N LEU A 65 11.49 -3.41 2.74
CA LEU A 65 11.55 -4.25 1.56
C LEU A 65 12.56 -3.64 0.59
N GLU A 66 13.54 -4.45 0.20
CA GLU A 66 14.57 -4.06 -0.77
C GLU A 66 14.00 -3.76 -2.17
N ALA A 67 14.76 -3.01 -2.97
CA ALA A 67 14.38 -2.58 -4.32
C ALA A 67 13.95 -3.76 -5.24
N SER A 68 14.54 -4.94 -5.06
CA SER A 68 14.20 -6.16 -5.80
C SER A 68 12.76 -6.64 -5.53
N SER A 69 12.15 -6.26 -4.41
CA SER A 69 10.81 -6.69 -4.00
C SER A 69 9.72 -5.68 -4.39
N VAL A 70 10.10 -4.47 -4.82
CA VAL A 70 9.17 -3.39 -5.18
C VAL A 70 8.26 -3.80 -6.35
N TYR A 71 8.79 -4.50 -7.36
CA TYR A 71 7.98 -4.96 -8.48
C TYR A 71 6.87 -5.92 -8.04
N LYS A 72 7.09 -6.72 -6.98
CA LYS A 72 6.08 -7.63 -6.43
C LYS A 72 4.94 -6.87 -5.76
N ILE A 73 5.26 -5.80 -5.01
CA ILE A 73 4.24 -4.91 -4.44
C ILE A 73 3.48 -4.16 -5.53
N LYS A 74 4.15 -3.78 -6.63
CA LYS A 74 3.46 -3.20 -7.79
C LYS A 74 2.46 -4.18 -8.40
N ILE A 75 2.88 -5.43 -8.67
CA ILE A 75 1.98 -6.50 -9.17
C ILE A 75 0.83 -6.76 -8.21
N PHE A 76 1.09 -6.77 -6.90
CA PHE A 76 0.05 -6.86 -5.87
C PHE A 76 -0.98 -5.73 -6.01
N SER A 77 -0.52 -4.48 -6.13
CA SER A 77 -1.42 -3.33 -6.31
C SER A 77 -2.26 -3.43 -7.58
N ASP A 78 -1.69 -3.93 -8.68
CA ASP A 78 -2.40 -4.16 -9.95
C ASP A 78 -3.47 -5.26 -9.80
N SER A 79 -3.18 -6.33 -9.04
CA SER A 79 -4.15 -7.40 -8.78
C SER A 79 -5.38 -6.91 -8.01
N ILE A 80 -5.21 -5.93 -7.11
CA ILE A 80 -6.35 -5.28 -6.44
C ILE A 80 -7.21 -4.52 -7.46
N LEU A 81 -6.60 -3.80 -8.40
CA LEU A 81 -7.33 -3.05 -9.43
C LEU A 81 -8.09 -3.97 -10.38
N GLN A 82 -7.49 -5.09 -10.75
CA GLN A 82 -8.16 -6.14 -11.51
C GLN A 82 -9.36 -6.71 -10.74
N TRP A 83 -9.16 -7.09 -9.48
CA TRP A 83 -10.23 -7.62 -8.63
C TRP A 83 -11.41 -6.65 -8.53
N ILE A 84 -11.16 -5.34 -8.36
CA ILE A 84 -12.22 -4.32 -8.31
C ILE A 84 -13.03 -4.28 -9.61
N THR A 85 -12.36 -4.45 -10.76
CA THR A 85 -13.02 -4.46 -12.07
C THR A 85 -13.93 -5.67 -12.22
N GLU A 86 -13.50 -6.83 -11.73
CA GLU A 86 -14.27 -8.08 -11.79
C GLU A 86 -15.38 -8.15 -10.72
N ASN A 87 -15.24 -7.40 -9.63
CA ASN A 87 -16.09 -7.51 -8.43
C ASN A 87 -16.89 -6.24 -8.09
N GLY A 88 -17.10 -5.35 -9.07
CA GLY A 88 -17.76 -4.04 -8.89
C GLY A 88 -19.13 -4.11 -8.20
N THR A 89 -19.86 -5.21 -8.33
CA THR A 89 -21.19 -5.41 -7.72
C THR A 89 -21.15 -5.71 -6.21
N LYS A 90 -19.97 -5.97 -5.64
CA LYS A 90 -19.81 -6.35 -4.22
C LYS A 90 -19.74 -5.15 -3.25
N GLU A 91 -19.89 -3.91 -3.72
CA GLU A 91 -19.68 -2.70 -2.92
C GLU A 91 -20.46 -2.67 -1.60
N ASN A 92 -21.77 -2.98 -1.62
CA ASN A 92 -22.60 -2.98 -0.42
C ASN A 92 -22.10 -3.97 0.65
N LYS A 93 -21.57 -5.13 0.23
CA LYS A 93 -20.98 -6.12 1.12
C LYS A 93 -19.69 -5.60 1.77
N LEU A 94 -18.88 -4.87 1.00
CA LEU A 94 -17.63 -4.29 1.50
C LEU A 94 -17.88 -3.16 2.51
N ILE A 95 -18.84 -2.28 2.21
CA ILE A 95 -19.26 -1.20 3.12
C ILE A 95 -19.77 -1.81 4.43
N SER A 96 -20.65 -2.81 4.36
CA SER A 96 -21.23 -3.42 5.55
C SER A 96 -20.22 -4.15 6.43
N ARG A 97 -19.17 -4.75 5.85
CA ARG A 97 -18.21 -5.59 6.59
C ARG A 97 -16.96 -4.84 7.05
N TYR A 98 -16.49 -3.90 6.23
CA TYR A 98 -15.19 -3.24 6.45
C TYR A 98 -15.30 -1.71 6.53
N SER A 99 -16.50 -1.14 6.41
CA SER A 99 -16.70 0.32 6.38
C SER A 99 -15.90 1.03 5.27
N ILE A 100 -15.57 0.31 4.19
CA ILE A 100 -14.76 0.79 3.07
C ILE A 100 -15.54 0.67 1.75
N THR A 101 -15.33 1.63 0.85
CA THR A 101 -15.94 1.65 -0.49
C THR A 101 -14.95 1.13 -1.54
N LEU A 102 -15.47 0.64 -2.68
CA LEU A 102 -14.59 0.21 -3.78
C LEU A 102 -13.72 1.37 -4.28
N ASN A 103 -14.25 2.59 -4.30
CA ASN A 103 -13.49 3.77 -4.68
C ASN A 103 -12.31 4.06 -3.73
N LYS A 104 -12.46 3.81 -2.42
CA LYS A 104 -11.37 3.94 -1.44
C LYS A 104 -10.29 2.90 -1.69
N ILE A 105 -10.67 1.63 -1.89
CA ILE A 105 -9.73 0.55 -2.21
C ILE A 105 -9.00 0.85 -3.53
N LYS A 106 -9.72 1.30 -4.56
CA LYS A 106 -9.13 1.70 -5.85
C LYS A 106 -8.11 2.81 -5.70
N LYS A 107 -8.44 3.86 -4.94
CA LYS A 107 -7.52 4.97 -4.66
C LYS A 107 -6.27 4.52 -3.91
N PHE A 108 -6.42 3.61 -2.95
CA PHE A 108 -5.28 3.01 -2.26
C PHE A 108 -4.38 2.25 -3.24
N ALA A 109 -4.93 1.35 -4.04
CA ALA A 109 -4.16 0.56 -4.99
C ALA A 109 -3.42 1.43 -6.03
N ILE A 110 -4.08 2.46 -6.58
CA ILE A 110 -3.43 3.43 -7.48
C ILE A 110 -2.28 4.15 -6.79
N ARG A 111 -2.45 4.57 -5.53
CA ARG A 111 -1.40 5.26 -4.78
C ARG A 111 -0.23 4.33 -4.46
N LEU A 112 -0.50 3.09 -4.04
CA LEU A 112 0.54 2.09 -3.81
C LEU A 112 1.33 1.82 -5.09
N ASN A 113 0.67 1.74 -6.24
CA ASN A 113 1.32 1.62 -7.54
C ASN A 113 2.24 2.81 -7.84
N ASN A 114 1.75 4.04 -7.64
CA ASN A 114 2.55 5.25 -7.83
C ASN A 114 3.77 5.32 -6.90
N VAL A 115 3.63 4.87 -5.64
CA VAL A 115 4.74 4.76 -4.69
C VAL A 115 5.77 3.75 -5.21
N CYS A 116 5.32 2.62 -5.75
CA CYS A 116 6.22 1.66 -6.40
C CYS A 116 6.94 2.26 -7.61
N ASP A 117 6.26 3.07 -8.43
CA ASP A 117 6.90 3.77 -9.56
C ASP A 117 7.99 4.73 -9.10
N VAL A 118 7.74 5.51 -8.03
CA VAL A 118 8.75 6.36 -7.42
C VAL A 118 9.93 5.52 -6.94
N ALA A 119 9.67 4.40 -6.25
CA ALA A 119 10.72 3.53 -5.75
C ALA A 119 11.56 2.91 -6.88
N ILE A 120 10.91 2.39 -7.94
CA ILE A 120 11.59 1.81 -9.11
C ILE A 120 12.47 2.86 -9.81
N ASN A 121 11.93 4.05 -10.08
CA ASN A 121 12.64 5.11 -10.79
C ASN A 121 13.89 5.59 -10.03
N ASN A 122 13.85 5.59 -8.70
CA ASN A 122 14.95 6.01 -7.85
C ASN A 122 15.82 4.84 -7.33
N LYS A 123 15.51 3.59 -7.71
CA LYS A 123 16.15 2.36 -7.20
C LYS A 123 16.06 2.22 -5.66
N TYR A 124 14.96 2.69 -5.09
CA TYR A 124 14.66 2.62 -3.67
C TYR A 124 13.98 1.30 -3.29
N GLY A 125 13.96 1.02 -1.99
CA GLY A 125 13.07 0.03 -1.40
C GLY A 125 11.72 0.65 -1.01
N LEU A 126 10.95 -0.12 -0.24
CA LEU A 126 9.73 0.34 0.44
C LEU A 126 9.88 0.17 1.94
N VAL A 127 9.62 1.23 2.68
CA VAL A 127 9.62 1.24 4.15
C VAL A 127 8.17 1.23 4.63
N GLY A 128 7.80 0.23 5.44
CA GLY A 128 6.55 0.23 6.20
C GLY A 128 6.78 0.87 7.56
N ILE A 129 5.96 1.84 7.94
CA ILE A 129 5.96 2.48 9.26
C ILE A 129 4.59 2.24 9.89
N GLY A 130 4.56 1.38 10.92
CA GLY A 130 3.40 1.17 11.78
C GLY A 130 3.21 2.25 12.84
N ASP A 131 2.02 2.32 13.43
CA ASP A 131 1.63 3.20 14.56
C ASP A 131 1.23 2.36 15.79
#